data_AF-A0A1B1FEQ6-F1
#
_entry.id   AF-A0A1B1FEQ6-F1
#
_cell.length_a   1.000
_cell.length_b   1.000
_cell.length_c   1.000
_cell.angle_alpha   90.00
_cell.angle_beta   90.00
_cell.angle_gamma   90.00
#
_symmetry.space_group_name_H-M   'P 1'
#
loop_
_entity.id
_entity.type
_entity.pdbx_description
1 polymer ?
#
loop_
_entity_poly.entity_id
_entity_poly.type
_entity_poly.pdbx_seq_one_letter_code
_entity_poly.pdbx_strand_id
1 'polypeptide(L)'
;HTLESNIRSPNIYKVKVDLPLGSPDITCTVLQSHLSVSSAIVTYTCPDEFLIVGGYESDSQKRMICNKVSLSNDTINIQEVETPDWTGDIKHSKTWFGADMGHGAVLFGIPGD
;
A
#
# COMPACT_ATOMS: atom_id res chain seq x y z
N HIS A 1 -2.56 9.51 8.71
CA HIS A 1 -2.99 10.73 8.01
C HIS A 1 -3.61 11.65 9.05
N THR A 2 -3.15 12.89 9.16
CA THR A 2 -3.85 13.91 9.93
C THR A 2 -4.31 15.00 8.98
N LEU A 3 -5.59 15.35 9.06
CA LEU A 3 -6.21 16.33 8.17
C LEU A 3 -5.48 17.69 8.22
N GLU A 4 -4.93 18.03 9.39
CA GLU A 4 -4.26 19.32 9.64
C GLU A 4 -2.89 19.44 8.96
N SER A 5 -2.14 18.34 8.83
CA SER A 5 -0.76 18.38 8.34
C SER A 5 -0.62 17.90 6.90
N ASN A 6 -1.63 17.22 6.34
CA ASN A 6 -1.54 16.50 5.07
C ASN A 6 -0.34 15.52 5.01
N ILE A 7 0.15 15.05 6.17
CA ILE A 7 1.26 14.11 6.26
C ILE A 7 0.72 12.67 6.27
N ARG A 8 1.35 11.85 5.43
CA ARG A 8 1.28 10.38 5.51
C ARG A 8 2.57 9.90 6.17
N SER A 9 2.42 9.16 7.26
CA SER A 9 3.58 8.61 7.96
C SER A 9 4.17 7.49 7.11
N PRO A 10 5.49 7.45 6.89
CA PRO A 10 6.14 6.34 6.20
C PRO A 10 6.43 5.15 7.12
N ASN A 11 5.98 5.21 8.38
CA ASN A 11 6.22 4.15 9.37
C ASN A 11 5.43 2.90 9.02
N ILE A 12 6.10 1.75 9.08
CA ILE A 12 5.46 0.45 9.03
C ILE A 12 5.48 -0.14 10.44
N TYR A 13 4.37 -0.69 10.89
CA TYR A 13 4.25 -1.32 12.19
C TYR A 13 4.16 -2.84 12.02
N LYS A 14 5.18 -3.56 12.47
CA LYS A 14 5.16 -5.03 12.55
C LYS A 14 4.58 -5.41 13.91
N VAL A 15 3.39 -6.00 13.91
CA VAL A 15 2.76 -6.55 15.11
C VAL A 15 2.93 -8.06 15.09
N LYS A 16 3.71 -8.59 16.03
CA LYS A 16 3.87 -10.03 16.27
C LYS A 16 2.92 -10.43 17.39
N VAL A 17 2.17 -11.52 17.18
CA VAL A 17 1.26 -12.10 18.17
C VAL A 17 1.67 -13.55 18.42
N ASP A 18 2.09 -13.86 19.64
CA ASP A 18 2.40 -15.20 20.10
C ASP A 18 1.26 -15.72 20.99
N LEU A 19 0.92 -17.01 20.89
CA LEU A 19 -0.23 -17.63 21.59
C LEU A 19 0.21 -18.73 22.58
N PRO A 20 0.89 -18.40 23.69
CA PRO A 20 1.23 -19.37 24.73
C PRO A 20 -0.02 -19.79 25.54
N LEU A 21 0.10 -20.85 26.34
CA LEU A 21 -0.94 -21.25 27.29
C LEU A 21 -1.12 -20.15 28.35
N GLY A 22 -2.29 -19.50 28.37
CA GLY A 22 -2.64 -18.46 29.34
C GLY A 22 -3.21 -17.21 28.67
N SER A 23 -2.36 -16.43 28.00
CA SER A 23 -2.74 -15.18 27.33
C SER A 23 -1.88 -14.90 26.09
N PRO A 24 -2.40 -14.22 25.06
CA PRO A 24 -1.60 -13.74 23.94
C PRO A 24 -0.48 -12.80 24.39
N ASP A 25 0.69 -12.92 23.78
CA ASP A 25 1.79 -11.97 23.90
C ASP A 25 1.91 -11.16 22.59
N ILE A 26 2.01 -9.83 22.70
CA ILE A 26 1.95 -8.92 21.55
C ILE A 26 3.18 -8.01 21.58
N THR A 27 3.99 -8.10 20.52
CA THR A 27 5.13 -7.21 20.30
C THR A 27 4.88 -6.32 19.09
N CYS A 28 5.08 -5.01 19.24
CA CYS A 28 5.03 -4.05 18.13
C CYS A 28 6.42 -3.48 17.86
N THR A 29 6.90 -3.62 16.63
CA THR A 29 8.18 -3.06 16.17
C THR A 29 7.92 -2.07 15.04
N VAL A 30 8.51 -0.88 15.14
CA VAL A 30 8.46 0.10 14.06
C VAL A 30 9.56 -0.20 13.06
N LEU A 31 9.18 -0.46 11.81
CA LEU A 31 10.08 -0.63 10.68
C LEU A 31 10.14 0.68 9.91
N GLN A 32 11.35 1.16 9.65
CA GLN A 32 11.54 2.32 8.79
C GLN A 32 11.29 1.91 7.33
N SER A 33 10.40 2.64 6.67
CA SER A 33 10.19 2.55 5.23
C SER A 33 10.24 3.95 4.62
N HIS A 34 10.32 4.01 3.30
CA HIS A 34 10.18 5.27 2.56
C HIS A 34 8.81 5.38 1.87
N LEU A 35 7.88 4.46 2.18
CA LEU A 35 6.56 4.43 1.56
C LEU A 35 5.58 5.32 2.32
N SER A 36 5.39 6.54 1.83
CA SER A 36 4.39 7.47 2.34
C SER A 36 3.15 7.46 1.44
N VAL A 37 2.10 6.75 1.85
CA VAL A 37 0.87 6.59 1.05
C VAL A 37 -0.36 6.42 1.93
N SER A 38 -1.53 6.83 1.42
CA SER A 38 -2.84 6.48 1.98
C SER A 38 -3.75 5.86 0.92
N SER A 39 -4.65 4.99 1.35
CA SER A 39 -5.71 4.39 0.50
C SER A 39 -5.18 3.66 -0.75
N ALA A 40 -3.98 3.08 -0.64
CA ALA A 40 -3.44 2.21 -1.69
C ALA A 40 -4.19 0.88 -1.72
N ILE A 41 -4.14 0.21 -2.87
CA ILE A 41 -4.68 -1.13 -3.06
C ILE A 41 -3.53 -2.11 -2.96
N VAL A 42 -3.72 -3.18 -2.19
CA VAL A 42 -2.75 -4.28 -2.05
C VAL A 42 -3.34 -5.51 -2.71
N THR A 43 -2.62 -6.11 -3.65
CA THR A 43 -3.01 -7.38 -4.30
C THR A 43 -1.94 -8.44 -4.08
N TYR A 44 -2.39 -9.67 -3.88
CA TYR A 44 -1.52 -10.84 -3.74
C TYR A 44 -1.07 -11.34 -5.12
N THR A 45 0.24 -11.53 -5.31
CA THR A 45 0.81 -12.02 -6.58
C THR A 45 1.30 -13.46 -6.49
N CYS A 46 2.07 -13.80 -5.47
CA CYS A 46 2.54 -15.15 -5.16
C CYS A 46 2.94 -15.23 -3.67
N PRO A 47 3.30 -16.41 -3.12
CA PRO A 47 3.61 -16.55 -1.69
C PRO A 47 4.65 -15.51 -1.24
N ASP A 48 4.32 -14.82 -0.15
CA ASP A 48 5.12 -13.75 0.44
C ASP A 48 5.37 -12.52 -0.47
N GLU A 49 4.76 -12.44 -1.66
CA GLU A 49 4.87 -11.29 -2.56
C GLU A 49 3.52 -10.62 -2.88
N PHE A 50 3.49 -9.31 -2.67
CA PHE A 50 2.34 -8.45 -2.87
C PHE A 50 2.70 -7.27 -3.76
N LEU A 51 1.68 -6.67 -4.37
CA LEU A 51 1.82 -5.44 -5.13
C LEU A 51 0.98 -4.34 -4.47
N ILE A 52 1.60 -3.19 -4.22
CA ILE A 52 0.93 -1.96 -3.78
C ILE A 52 0.77 -1.06 -5.01
N VAL A 53 -0.48 -0.73 -5.33
CA VAL A 53 -0.83 0.15 -6.46
C VAL A 53 -1.73 1.29 -6.02
N GLY A 54 -1.61 2.41 -6.73
CA GLY A 54 -2.42 3.59 -6.53
C GLY A 54 -2.30 4.22 -5.15
N GLY A 55 -3.40 4.82 -4.68
CA GLY A 55 -3.45 5.61 -3.45
C GLY A 55 -3.02 7.05 -3.66
N TYR A 56 -2.61 7.71 -2.58
CA TYR A 56 -2.34 9.15 -2.54
C TYR A 56 -1.07 9.45 -1.75
N GLU A 57 -0.22 10.32 -2.29
CA GLU A 57 0.97 10.86 -1.62
C GLU A 57 0.63 12.12 -0.82
N SER A 58 -0.37 12.87 -1.27
CA SER A 58 -0.93 14.04 -0.60
C SER A 58 -2.43 14.15 -0.91
N ASP A 59 -3.14 15.06 -0.24
CA ASP A 59 -4.57 15.29 -0.50
C ASP A 59 -4.87 15.78 -1.94
N SER A 60 -3.85 16.25 -2.66
CA SER A 60 -3.96 16.72 -4.05
C SER A 60 -3.18 15.87 -5.05
N GLN A 61 -2.39 14.89 -4.60
CA GLN A 61 -1.49 14.11 -5.45
C GLN A 61 -1.79 12.61 -5.35
N LYS A 62 -2.30 12.06 -6.46
CA LYS A 62 -2.41 10.61 -6.65
C LYS A 62 -1.02 10.00 -6.75
N ARG A 63 -0.86 8.80 -6.21
CA ARG A 63 0.41 8.05 -6.25
C ARG A 63 0.48 7.19 -7.51
N MET A 64 1.26 7.60 -8.50
CA MET A 64 1.29 6.94 -9.83
C MET A 64 2.29 5.77 -9.94
N ILE A 65 3.23 5.66 -8.99
CA ILE A 65 4.21 4.58 -8.91
C ILE A 65 3.58 3.26 -8.44
N CYS A 66 4.27 2.12 -8.60
CA CYS A 66 3.84 0.82 -8.08
C CYS A 66 4.98 0.22 -7.25
N ASN A 67 4.66 -0.50 -6.17
CA ASN A 67 5.68 -1.19 -5.38
C ASN A 67 5.40 -2.68 -5.27
N LYS A 68 6.43 -3.51 -5.47
CA LYS A 68 6.43 -4.88 -5.00
C LYS A 68 6.85 -4.91 -3.53
N VAL A 69 6.12 -5.69 -2.74
CA VAL A 69 6.44 -5.98 -1.35
C VAL A 69 6.75 -7.46 -1.25
N SER A 70 7.97 -7.79 -0.83
CA SER A 70 8.37 -9.15 -0.51
C SER A 70 8.53 -9.27 1.00
N LEU A 71 7.85 -10.25 1.59
CA LEU A 71 7.95 -10.60 3.00
C LEU A 71 8.97 -11.71 3.18
N SER A 72 9.71 -11.65 4.28
CA SER A 72 10.42 -12.79 4.84
C SER A 72 10.05 -12.93 6.32
N ASN A 73 10.50 -14.00 6.98
CA ASN A 73 10.18 -14.25 8.39
C ASN A 73 10.36 -13.01 9.29
N ASP A 74 11.38 -12.19 9.03
CA ASP A 74 11.65 -11.02 9.85
C ASP A 74 11.75 -9.68 9.13
N THR A 75 11.78 -9.67 7.80
CA THR A 75 11.98 -8.44 7.03
C THR A 75 10.85 -8.18 6.05
N ILE A 76 10.63 -6.90 5.77
CA ILE A 76 9.80 -6.42 4.66
C ILE A 76 10.72 -5.70 3.69
N ASN A 77 10.67 -6.09 2.43
CA ASN A 77 11.39 -5.42 1.36
C ASN A 77 10.39 -4.78 0.40
N ILE A 78 10.53 -3.48 0.16
CA ILE A 78 9.63 -2.70 -0.69
C ILE A 78 10.46 -2.13 -1.82
N GLN A 79 10.12 -2.51 -3.06
CA GLN A 79 10.84 -2.10 -4.26
C GLN A 79 9.87 -1.44 -5.22
N GLU A 80 10.28 -0.33 -5.83
CA GLU A 80 9.55 0.24 -6.96
C GLU A 80 9.62 -0.71 -8.15
N VAL A 81 8.49 -0.86 -8.85
CA VAL A 81 8.39 -1.68 -10.06
C VAL A 81 7.80 -0.84 -11.18
N GLU A 82 7.96 -1.35 -12.40
CA GLU A 82 7.41 -0.73 -13.60
C GLU A 82 5.91 -0.45 -13.43
N THR A 83 5.52 0.77 -13.73
CA THR A 83 4.13 1.21 -13.68
C THR A 83 3.42 0.84 -14.97
N PRO A 84 2.10 0.59 -14.91
CA PRO A 84 1.32 0.45 -16.14
C PRO A 84 1.33 1.77 -16.91
N ASP A 85 1.14 1.70 -18.23
CA ASP A 85 0.89 2.90 -19.02
C ASP A 85 -0.51 3.45 -18.72
N TRP A 86 -0.57 4.32 -17.72
CA TRP A 86 -1.82 4.95 -17.28
C TRP A 86 -2.43 5.77 -18.44
N THR A 87 -3.72 5.56 -18.68
CA THR A 87 -4.46 6.32 -19.69
C THR A 87 -4.51 7.81 -19.34
N GLY A 88 -4.82 8.65 -20.33
CA GLY A 88 -5.05 10.07 -20.13
C GLY A 88 -6.07 10.34 -19.02
N ASP A 89 -7.21 9.65 -19.04
CA ASP A 89 -8.29 9.86 -18.06
C ASP A 89 -7.84 9.56 -16.63
N ILE A 90 -7.05 8.50 -16.42
CA ILE A 90 -6.49 8.16 -15.10
C ILE A 90 -5.47 9.21 -14.66
N LYS A 91 -4.60 9.65 -15.58
CA LYS A 91 -3.59 10.69 -15.29
C LYS A 91 -4.28 12.01 -14.88
N HIS A 92 -5.30 12.45 -15.62
CA HIS A 92 -5.98 13.73 -15.40
C HIS A 92 -7.05 13.70 -14.31
N SER A 93 -7.65 12.55 -13.99
CA SER A 93 -8.64 12.46 -12.92
C SER A 93 -8.07 12.93 -11.59
N LYS A 94 -8.82 13.72 -10.83
CA LYS A 94 -8.38 14.18 -9.50
C LYS A 94 -8.34 13.04 -8.47
N THR A 95 -9.23 12.05 -8.61
CA THR A 95 -9.38 10.96 -7.65
C THR A 95 -9.50 9.61 -8.36
N TRP A 96 -9.16 8.56 -7.64
CA TRP A 96 -9.41 7.19 -8.04
C TRP A 96 -9.77 6.36 -6.82
N PHE A 97 -10.40 5.23 -7.06
CA PHE A 97 -10.69 4.23 -6.04
C PHE A 97 -10.64 2.87 -6.70
N GLY A 98 -10.67 1.81 -5.92
CA GLY A 98 -10.53 0.48 -6.46
C GLY A 98 -10.39 -0.57 -5.39
N ALA A 99 -10.18 -1.79 -5.85
CA ALA A 99 -10.03 -2.94 -4.98
C ALA A 99 -9.20 -4.03 -5.66
N ASP A 100 -8.64 -4.90 -4.83
CA ASP A 100 -8.05 -6.16 -5.27
C ASP A 100 -9.12 -7.06 -5.88
N MET A 101 -8.80 -7.68 -7.02
CA MET A 101 -9.61 -8.72 -7.66
C MET A 101 -9.02 -10.13 -7.46
N GLY A 102 -7.89 -10.22 -6.76
CA GLY A 102 -7.12 -11.44 -6.56
C GLY A 102 -6.14 -11.72 -7.71
N HIS A 103 -5.19 -12.62 -7.45
CA HIS A 103 -4.20 -13.08 -8.44
C HIS A 103 -3.45 -11.95 -9.16
N GLY A 104 -3.10 -10.88 -8.45
CA GLY A 104 -2.38 -9.72 -8.99
C GLY A 104 -3.24 -8.76 -9.82
N ALA A 105 -4.55 -9.03 -9.98
CA ALA A 105 -5.46 -8.15 -10.70
C ALA A 105 -6.07 -7.09 -9.78
N VAL A 106 -6.20 -5.86 -10.28
CA VAL A 106 -6.76 -4.73 -9.54
C VAL A 106 -7.81 -4.02 -10.39
N LEU A 107 -8.95 -3.72 -9.79
CA LEU A 107 -9.98 -2.86 -10.36
C LEU A 107 -9.70 -1.40 -10.00
N PHE A 108 -9.69 -0.52 -11.00
CA PHE A 108 -9.67 0.93 -10.81
C PHE A 108 -10.97 1.56 -11.28
N GLY A 109 -11.44 2.55 -10.53
CA GLY A 109 -12.53 3.46 -10.88
C GLY A 109 -12.05 4.91 -10.77
N ILE A 110 -12.45 5.72 -11.74
CA ILE A 110 -12.33 7.18 -11.70
C ILE A 110 -13.73 7.78 -11.86
N PRO A 111 -14.01 8.95 -11.25
CA PRO A 111 -15.22 9.69 -11.58
C PRO A 111 -15.26 10.00 -13.09
N GLY A 112 -16.42 9.79 -13.71
CA GLY A 112 -16.71 10.33 -15.03
C GLY A 112 -17.12 11.80 -14.93
N ASP A 113 -17.06 12.49 -16.07
CA ASP A 113 -17.56 13.87 -16.21
C ASP A 113 -19.06 14.00 -15.92
#